data_AF-A0A9D5ETD0-F1
#
_entry.id   AF-A0A9D5ETD0-F1
#
_cell.length_a   1.000
_cell.length_b   1.000
_cell.length_c   1.000
_cell.angle_alpha   90.00
_cell.angle_beta   90.00
_cell.angle_gamma   90.00
#
_symmetry.space_group_name_H-M   'P 1'
#
loop_
_entity.id
_entity.type
_entity.pdbx_description
1 polymer ?
#
loop_
_entity_poly.entity_id
_entity_poly.type
_entity_poly.pdbx_seq_one_letter_code
_entity_poly.pdbx_strand_id
1 'polypeptide(L)'
;MVSTLPPKITASESVLLAADDLTSAGKEEFSEWDLTIAAWSRDRNRFGLRGYAQSYPDHKRVMMEIMGQKASSPIVHKYMIKVRPNTYRLTALGRTAATRIRHGGGLREPKVAATPKAPKPVTVRELYDAASLYSSKPEFRRWQDNPEEPREWSKAAAFLGLTGKDAGLDPIQRAEEIREVVRAAMDWCNVKEAAYLTRGSGEGGTPIHIRDLADLLDFIQALTYRFPEHLEQQAGRPKKRLSDA
;
A
#
# COMPACT_ATOMS: atom_id res chain seq x y z
N MET A 1 -7.01 -11.08 42.00
CA MET A 1 -6.03 -10.10 41.51
C MET A 1 -5.77 -10.39 40.05
N VAL A 2 -6.36 -9.61 39.13
CA VAL A 2 -6.09 -9.78 37.69
C VAL A 2 -4.76 -9.11 37.41
N SER A 3 -3.72 -9.91 37.20
CA SER A 3 -2.42 -9.44 36.72
C SER A 3 -2.56 -8.99 35.27
N THR A 4 -2.90 -7.72 35.05
CA THR A 4 -2.84 -7.09 33.73
C THR A 4 -1.38 -6.76 33.44
N LEU A 5 -0.68 -7.71 32.81
CA LEU A 5 0.58 -7.40 32.13
C LEU A 5 0.31 -6.26 31.13
N PRO A 6 1.17 -5.22 31.07
CA PRO A 6 1.00 -4.14 30.12
C PRO A 6 1.00 -4.69 28.68
N PRO A 7 0.20 -4.09 27.77
CA PRO A 7 0.12 -4.55 26.39
C PRO A 7 1.51 -4.59 25.76
N LYS A 8 1.88 -5.76 25.23
CA LYS A 8 3.21 -6.02 24.67
C LYS A 8 3.37 -5.24 23.37
N ILE A 9 4.15 -4.15 23.43
CA ILE A 9 4.46 -3.30 22.27
C ILE A 9 5.21 -4.14 21.21
N THR A 10 4.74 -4.06 19.96
CA THR A 10 5.33 -4.74 18.79
C THR A 10 6.63 -4.07 18.35
N ALA A 11 7.38 -4.74 17.46
CA ALA A 11 8.66 -4.19 16.99
C ALA A 11 8.41 -2.94 16.14
N SER A 12 7.47 -3.00 15.21
CA SER A 12 7.05 -1.88 14.38
C SER A 12 6.52 -0.70 15.21
N GLU A 13 5.75 -0.95 16.27
CA GLU A 13 5.32 0.07 17.23
C GLU A 13 6.49 0.74 17.94
N SER A 14 7.48 -0.04 18.38
CA SER A 14 8.66 0.49 19.06
C SER A 14 9.49 1.39 18.13
N VAL A 15 9.61 1.03 16.85
CA VAL A 15 10.25 1.88 15.83
C VAL A 15 9.47 3.17 15.60
N LEU A 16 8.13 3.10 15.54
CA LEU A 16 7.31 4.31 15.40
C LEU A 16 7.46 5.25 16.60
N LEU A 17 7.51 4.71 17.83
CA LEU A 17 7.76 5.51 19.03
C LEU A 17 9.16 6.13 19.03
N ALA A 18 10.17 5.44 18.49
CA ALA A 18 11.51 5.98 18.32
C ALA A 18 11.54 7.16 17.34
N ALA A 19 10.80 7.08 16.24
CA ALA A 19 10.63 8.19 15.30
C ALA A 19 9.93 9.40 15.95
N ASP A 20 8.95 9.16 16.82
CA ASP A 20 8.26 10.19 17.60
C ASP A 20 9.17 10.86 18.64
N ASP A 21 10.04 10.09 19.31
CA ASP A 21 11.07 10.65 20.20
C ASP A 21 12.05 11.56 19.43
N LEU A 22 12.51 11.14 18.25
CA LEU A 22 13.39 11.95 17.41
C LEU A 22 12.72 13.26 16.99
N THR A 23 11.45 13.18 16.58
CA THR A 23 10.66 14.37 16.19
C THR A 23 10.45 15.29 17.40
N SER A 24 10.14 14.74 18.57
CA SER A 24 9.96 15.50 19.81
C SER A 24 11.27 16.16 20.29
N ALA A 25 12.42 15.58 19.94
CA ALA A 25 13.74 16.17 20.17
C ALA A 25 14.11 17.25 19.13
N GLY A 26 13.19 17.64 18.23
CA GLY A 26 13.38 18.69 17.24
C GLY A 26 13.95 18.23 15.90
N LYS A 27 14.14 16.92 15.66
CA LYS A 27 14.56 16.41 14.36
C LYS A 27 13.34 16.18 13.46
N GLU A 28 13.05 17.13 12.57
CA GLU A 28 11.96 16.99 11.60
C GLU A 28 12.21 15.87 10.57
N GLU A 29 13.47 15.67 10.19
CA GLU A 29 13.94 14.57 9.36
C GLU A 29 15.07 13.83 10.09
N PHE A 30 15.11 12.51 9.96
CA PHE A 30 16.12 11.69 10.63
C PHE A 30 16.61 10.56 9.70
N SER A 31 17.88 10.21 9.84
CA SER A 31 18.48 9.13 9.05
C SER A 31 18.07 7.74 9.56
N GLU A 32 18.32 6.71 8.74
CA GLU A 32 18.21 5.30 9.16
C GLU A 32 19.07 5.01 10.41
N TRP A 33 20.22 5.66 10.53
CA TRP A 33 21.11 5.55 11.68
C TRP A 33 20.53 6.18 12.93
N ASP A 34 20.00 7.41 12.83
CA ASP A 34 19.32 8.09 13.94
C ASP A 34 18.18 7.23 14.49
N LEU A 35 17.34 6.71 13.57
CA LEU A 35 16.21 5.85 13.92
C LEU A 35 16.67 4.54 14.57
N THR A 36 17.77 3.96 14.09
CA THR A 36 18.35 2.74 14.65
C THR A 36 18.82 2.94 16.08
N ILE A 37 19.56 4.03 16.34
CA ILE A 37 20.03 4.37 17.70
C ILE A 37 18.84 4.63 18.63
N ALA A 38 17.84 5.38 18.15
CA ALA A 38 16.65 5.69 18.94
C ALA A 38 15.85 4.41 19.27
N ALA A 39 15.60 3.54 18.29
CA ALA A 39 14.87 2.28 18.49
C ALA A 39 15.62 1.35 19.45
N TRP A 40 16.94 1.23 19.30
CA TRP A 40 17.77 0.42 20.20
C TRP A 40 17.80 0.98 21.62
N SER A 41 17.84 2.30 21.78
CA SER A 41 17.79 2.93 23.10
C SER A 41 16.47 2.66 23.84
N ARG A 42 15.37 2.46 23.10
CA ARG A 42 14.07 2.05 23.67
C ARG A 42 14.00 0.57 24.05
N ASP A 43 14.55 -0.32 23.22
CA ASP A 43 14.56 -1.77 23.49
C ASP A 43 15.88 -2.40 22.98
N ARG A 44 16.88 -2.39 23.86
CA ARG A 44 18.23 -2.90 23.56
C ARG A 44 18.23 -4.37 23.17
N ASN A 45 17.37 -5.18 23.79
CA ASN A 45 17.31 -6.62 23.52
C ASN A 45 16.70 -6.92 22.15
N ARG A 46 15.70 -6.12 21.74
CA ARG A 46 15.01 -6.32 20.47
C ARG A 46 15.80 -5.81 19.28
N PHE A 47 16.42 -4.65 19.39
CA PHE A 47 17.14 -4.01 18.28
C PHE A 47 18.66 -4.01 18.46
N GLY A 48 19.18 -4.78 19.40
CA GLY A 48 20.61 -4.97 19.59
C GLY A 48 21.13 -6.21 18.85
N LEU A 49 22.44 -6.21 18.60
CA LEU A 49 23.13 -7.31 17.95
C LEU A 49 23.12 -8.56 18.83
N ARG A 50 22.87 -9.74 18.25
CA ARG A 50 22.82 -11.00 19.01
C ARG A 50 24.15 -11.25 19.73
N GLY A 51 24.09 -11.49 21.05
CA GLY A 51 25.27 -11.66 21.91
C GLY A 51 25.89 -10.34 22.41
N TYR A 52 25.54 -9.20 21.81
CA TYR A 52 26.06 -7.87 22.19
C TYR A 52 24.94 -6.83 22.33
N ALA A 53 23.72 -7.28 22.62
CA ALA A 53 22.52 -6.46 22.52
C ALA A 53 22.56 -5.22 23.41
N GLN A 54 23.35 -5.26 24.49
CA GLN A 54 23.51 -4.16 25.44
C GLN A 54 24.55 -3.10 25.00
N SER A 55 25.41 -3.44 24.05
CA SER A 55 26.56 -2.62 23.63
C SER A 55 26.41 -2.07 22.21
N TYR A 56 25.77 -2.83 21.31
CA TYR A 56 25.69 -2.48 19.90
C TYR A 56 24.28 -2.61 19.32
N PRO A 57 23.80 -1.59 18.59
CA PRO A 57 22.55 -1.66 17.83
C PRO A 57 22.68 -2.54 16.59
N ASP A 58 21.57 -3.14 16.16
CA ASP A 58 21.43 -3.94 14.94
C ASP A 58 20.55 -3.19 13.93
N HIS A 59 21.21 -2.50 13.00
CA HIS A 59 20.57 -1.74 11.93
C HIS A 59 19.62 -2.61 11.09
N LYS A 60 19.99 -3.86 10.79
CA LYS A 60 19.19 -4.75 9.94
C LYS A 60 17.84 -5.05 10.60
N ARG A 61 17.81 -5.24 11.92
CA ARG A 61 16.57 -5.48 12.67
C ARG A 61 15.60 -4.31 12.61
N VAL A 62 16.09 -3.07 12.68
CA VAL A 62 15.26 -1.86 12.56
C VAL A 62 14.77 -1.71 11.12
N MET A 63 15.66 -1.88 10.13
CA MET A 63 15.30 -1.78 8.72
C MET A 63 14.27 -2.82 8.29
N MET A 64 14.32 -4.05 8.82
CA MET A 64 13.32 -5.08 8.57
C MET A 64 11.91 -4.72 9.03
N GLU A 65 11.77 -3.78 9.99
CA GLU A 65 10.46 -3.30 10.45
C GLU A 65 9.87 -2.19 9.58
N ILE A 66 10.70 -1.43 8.84
CA ILE A 66 10.25 -0.29 8.04
C ILE A 66 10.35 -0.52 6.53
N MET A 67 11.33 -1.30 6.06
CA MET A 67 11.58 -1.55 4.64
C MET A 67 10.90 -2.83 4.11
N GLY A 68 10.41 -3.70 5.00
CA GLY A 68 9.71 -4.91 4.59
C GLY A 68 8.26 -4.65 4.17
N GLN A 69 7.68 -5.59 3.41
CA GLN A 69 6.24 -5.65 3.07
C GLN A 69 5.38 -6.10 4.27
N LYS A 70 5.84 -5.88 5.51
CA LYS A 70 5.05 -6.22 6.69
C LYS A 70 3.85 -5.31 6.74
N ALA A 71 2.64 -5.89 6.86
CA ALA A 71 1.42 -5.12 7.05
C ALA A 71 1.57 -4.13 8.21
N SER A 72 2.24 -4.52 9.30
CA SER A 72 2.51 -3.67 10.48
C SER A 72 3.55 -2.55 10.27
N SER A 73 4.20 -2.46 9.11
CA SER A 73 5.26 -1.48 8.86
C SER A 73 4.73 -0.04 9.02
N PRO A 74 5.46 0.84 9.71
CA PRO A 74 5.12 2.26 9.79
C PRO A 74 5.10 2.96 8.43
N ILE A 75 5.86 2.44 7.44
CA ILE A 75 5.89 2.98 6.07
C ILE A 75 4.64 2.58 5.31
N VAL A 76 4.23 1.30 5.37
CA VAL A 76 3.02 0.80 4.72
C VAL A 76 1.78 1.55 5.22
N HIS A 77 1.73 1.83 6.52
CA HIS A 77 0.66 2.62 7.13
C HIS A 77 0.76 4.14 6.91
N LYS A 78 1.79 4.63 6.21
CA LYS A 78 2.05 6.06 6.01
C LYS A 78 2.24 6.85 7.32
N TYR A 79 2.57 6.18 8.42
CA TYR A 79 2.97 6.82 9.68
C TYR A 79 4.34 7.48 9.54
N MET A 80 5.19 6.88 8.72
CA MET A 80 6.48 7.44 8.32
C MET A 80 6.57 7.46 6.79
N ILE A 81 7.36 8.39 6.25
CA ILE A 81 7.64 8.47 4.81
C ILE A 81 9.14 8.58 4.59
N LYS A 82 9.62 7.99 3.49
CA LYS A 82 11.00 8.18 3.03
C LYS A 82 11.05 9.45 2.19
N VAL A 83 11.82 10.45 2.64
CA VAL A 83 11.90 11.77 1.98
C VAL A 83 13.07 11.87 1.00
N ARG A 84 14.16 11.15 1.28
CA ARG A 84 15.34 10.99 0.41
C ARG A 84 16.03 9.66 0.74
N PRO A 85 17.08 9.24 0.01
CA PRO A 85 17.84 8.04 0.36
C PRO A 85 18.24 8.06 1.85
N ASN A 86 17.93 6.97 2.54
CA ASN A 86 18.22 6.71 3.94
C ASN A 86 17.77 7.78 4.94
N THR A 87 16.76 8.58 4.57
CA THR A 87 16.19 9.63 5.43
C THR A 87 14.67 9.51 5.46
N TYR A 88 14.12 9.62 6.66
CA TYR A 88 12.72 9.45 6.95
C TYR A 88 12.17 10.64 7.71
N ARG A 89 10.85 10.80 7.64
CA ARG A 89 10.09 11.78 8.40
C ARG A 89 8.84 11.15 8.98
N LEU A 90 8.51 11.53 10.21
CA LEU A 90 7.26 11.15 10.85
C LEU A 90 6.11 12.03 10.35
N THR A 91 5.00 11.43 9.93
CA THR A 91 3.82 12.16 9.46
C THR A 91 2.94 12.60 10.63
N ALA A 92 1.98 13.49 10.37
CA ALA A 92 0.97 13.85 11.36
C ALA A 92 0.18 12.62 11.86
N LEU A 93 -0.14 11.69 10.94
CA LEU A 93 -0.80 10.43 11.27
C LEU A 93 0.08 9.55 12.18
N GLY A 94 1.38 9.49 11.89
CA GLY A 94 2.36 8.77 12.73
C GLY A 94 2.47 9.32 14.14
N ARG A 95 2.44 10.66 14.32
CA ARG A 95 2.39 11.29 15.65
C ARG A 95 1.16 10.89 16.43
N THR A 96 -0.03 10.98 15.82
CA THR A 96 -1.28 10.55 16.46
C THR A 96 -1.26 9.07 16.85
N ALA A 97 -0.70 8.22 15.98
CA ALA A 97 -0.53 6.80 16.26
C ALA A 97 0.46 6.55 17.41
N ALA A 98 1.59 7.25 17.45
CA ALA A 98 2.57 7.17 18.53
C ALA A 98 1.97 7.58 19.88
N THR A 99 1.24 8.70 19.94
CA THR A 99 0.51 9.12 21.15
C THR A 99 -0.45 8.03 21.64
N ARG A 100 -1.18 7.39 20.73
CA ARG A 100 -2.10 6.30 21.07
C ARG A 100 -1.38 5.11 21.73
N ILE A 101 -0.24 4.69 21.15
CA ILE A 101 0.57 3.58 21.67
C ILE A 101 1.08 3.90 23.08
N ARG A 102 1.53 5.14 23.33
CA ARG A 102 1.97 5.57 24.67
C ARG A 102 0.85 5.46 25.72
N HIS A 103 -0.40 5.69 25.32
CA HIS A 103 -1.57 5.54 26.18
C HIS A 103 -2.13 4.11 26.22
N GLY A 104 -1.35 3.11 25.79
CA GLY A 104 -1.73 1.69 25.84
C GLY A 104 -2.67 1.23 24.73
N GLY A 105 -3.05 2.12 23.81
CA GLY A 105 -3.70 1.70 22.57
C GLY A 105 -2.64 1.38 21.54
N GLY A 106 -2.35 0.10 21.29
CA GLY A 106 -1.39 -0.30 20.24
C GLY A 106 -1.66 0.34 18.88
N LEU A 107 -0.82 0.03 17.88
CA LEU A 107 -1.08 0.38 16.49
C LEU A 107 -2.41 -0.25 16.07
N ARG A 108 -3.50 0.47 16.33
CA ARG A 108 -4.78 0.23 15.69
C ARG A 108 -4.55 0.52 14.23
N GLU A 109 -4.59 -0.53 13.42
CA GLU A 109 -5.06 -0.46 12.05
C GLU A 109 -6.20 0.57 12.03
N PRO A 110 -6.14 1.61 11.18
CA PRO A 110 -7.09 2.69 11.22
C PRO A 110 -8.51 2.12 11.20
N LYS A 111 -9.31 2.57 12.18
CA LYS A 111 -10.72 2.24 12.31
C LYS A 111 -11.43 2.79 11.07
N VAL A 112 -11.51 1.98 10.01
CA VAL A 112 -12.38 2.22 8.87
C VAL A 112 -13.78 2.39 9.45
N ALA A 113 -14.40 3.55 9.17
CA ALA A 113 -15.78 3.80 9.50
C ALA A 113 -16.62 2.65 8.93
N ALA A 114 -17.36 1.95 9.80
CA ALA A 114 -18.17 0.78 9.51
C ALA A 114 -17.43 -0.37 8.78
N THR A 115 -17.33 -1.51 9.46
CA THR A 115 -17.04 -2.81 8.82
C THR A 115 -17.80 -3.00 7.50
N PRO A 116 -17.14 -3.41 6.42
CA PRO A 116 -17.32 -4.75 5.91
C PRO A 116 -16.38 -5.69 6.70
N LYS A 117 -16.78 -6.95 6.77
CA LYS A 117 -16.04 -8.08 7.37
C LYS A 117 -14.52 -7.97 7.18
N ALA A 118 -13.75 -8.54 8.12
CA ALA A 118 -12.33 -8.87 7.93
C ALA A 118 -12.11 -9.26 6.46
N PRO A 119 -11.14 -8.68 5.73
CA PRO A 119 -10.91 -9.09 4.36
C PRO A 119 -10.70 -10.60 4.44
N LYS A 120 -11.58 -11.35 3.77
CA LYS A 120 -11.30 -12.76 3.52
C LYS A 120 -9.84 -12.82 3.05
N PRO A 121 -9.03 -13.79 3.48
CA PRO A 121 -7.73 -13.98 2.87
C PRO A 121 -7.98 -14.00 1.37
N VAL A 122 -7.50 -12.96 0.67
CA VAL A 122 -7.85 -12.77 -0.74
C VAL A 122 -7.34 -14.00 -1.45
N THR A 123 -8.28 -14.82 -1.89
CA THR A 123 -7.93 -16.12 -2.46
C THR A 123 -7.28 -15.87 -3.81
N VAL A 124 -6.41 -16.79 -4.25
CA VAL A 124 -5.85 -16.73 -5.61
C VAL A 124 -6.97 -16.61 -6.66
N ARG A 125 -8.12 -17.24 -6.39
CA ARG A 125 -9.32 -17.13 -7.21
C ARG A 125 -9.89 -15.73 -7.26
N GLU A 126 -9.98 -15.02 -6.14
CA GLU A 126 -10.46 -13.63 -6.11
C GLU A 126 -9.48 -12.69 -6.84
N LEU A 127 -8.17 -12.91 -6.69
CA LEU A 127 -7.14 -12.17 -7.45
C LEU A 127 -7.26 -12.44 -8.95
N TYR A 128 -7.42 -13.71 -9.33
CA TYR A 128 -7.60 -14.12 -10.73
C TYR A 128 -8.87 -13.51 -11.31
N ASP A 129 -10.01 -13.65 -10.63
CA ASP A 129 -11.30 -13.14 -11.11
C ASP A 129 -11.21 -11.63 -11.31
N ALA A 130 -10.60 -10.90 -10.39
CA ALA A 130 -10.43 -9.45 -10.50
C ALA A 130 -9.45 -9.04 -11.61
N ALA A 131 -8.30 -9.69 -11.75
CA ALA A 131 -7.30 -9.38 -12.78
C ALA A 131 -7.77 -9.77 -14.20
N SER A 132 -8.52 -10.88 -14.32
CA SER A 132 -9.02 -11.41 -15.60
C SER A 132 -9.97 -10.45 -16.31
N LEU A 133 -10.65 -9.58 -15.55
CA LEU A 133 -11.53 -8.52 -16.09
C LEU A 133 -10.78 -7.47 -16.91
N TYR A 134 -9.47 -7.36 -16.74
CA TYR A 134 -8.64 -6.35 -17.40
C TYR A 134 -7.65 -6.98 -18.38
N SER A 135 -7.06 -8.12 -18.04
CA SER A 135 -6.08 -8.81 -18.91
C SER A 135 -6.68 -9.35 -20.21
N SER A 136 -8.01 -9.47 -20.28
CA SER A 136 -8.75 -9.91 -21.48
C SER A 136 -9.33 -8.75 -22.29
N LYS A 137 -9.22 -7.49 -21.83
CA LYS A 137 -9.84 -6.37 -22.52
C LYS A 137 -9.18 -6.04 -23.87
N PRO A 138 -9.97 -5.79 -24.93
CA PRO A 138 -9.43 -5.46 -26.24
C PRO A 138 -8.52 -4.24 -26.24
N GLU A 139 -8.81 -3.23 -25.41
CA GLU A 139 -8.01 -2.01 -25.31
C GLU A 139 -6.60 -2.30 -24.82
N PHE A 140 -6.48 -3.17 -23.81
CA PHE A 140 -5.19 -3.60 -23.29
C PHE A 140 -4.42 -4.45 -24.31
N ARG A 141 -5.09 -5.39 -24.98
CA ARG A 141 -4.45 -6.21 -26.02
C ARG A 141 -3.94 -5.38 -27.20
N ARG A 142 -4.71 -4.39 -27.65
CA ARG A 142 -4.27 -3.45 -28.69
C ARG A 142 -3.08 -2.62 -28.24
N TRP A 143 -2.98 -2.27 -26.96
CA TRP A 143 -1.83 -1.56 -26.44
C TRP A 143 -0.57 -2.44 -26.37
N GLN A 144 -0.72 -3.73 -26.03
CA GLN A 144 0.40 -4.68 -26.09
C GLN A 144 0.98 -4.79 -27.51
N ASP A 145 0.12 -4.73 -28.54
CA ASP A 145 0.53 -4.73 -29.95
C ASP A 145 1.05 -3.36 -30.42
N ASN A 146 0.46 -2.27 -29.92
CA ASN A 146 0.80 -0.90 -30.27
C ASN A 146 0.73 0.03 -29.04
N PRO A 147 1.88 0.41 -28.47
CA PRO A 147 1.94 1.26 -27.28
C PRO A 147 1.28 2.64 -27.42
N GLU A 148 0.96 3.09 -28.64
CA GLU A 148 0.22 4.32 -28.91
C GLU A 148 -1.30 4.22 -28.69
N GLU A 149 -1.86 3.01 -28.55
CA GLU A 149 -3.28 2.82 -28.24
C GLU A 149 -3.54 2.89 -26.72
N PRO A 150 -4.77 3.18 -26.26
CA PRO A 150 -5.79 3.90 -27.00
C PRO A 150 -5.35 5.33 -27.28
N ARG A 151 -5.68 5.82 -28.48
CA ARG A 151 -5.47 7.24 -28.86
C ARG A 151 -6.58 8.17 -28.40
N GLU A 152 -7.74 7.61 -28.05
CA GLU A 152 -8.94 8.36 -27.68
C GLU A 152 -9.37 8.04 -26.24
N TRP A 153 -9.85 9.05 -25.53
CA TRP A 153 -10.35 8.90 -24.15
C TRP A 153 -11.53 7.94 -24.07
N SER A 154 -12.41 7.87 -25.08
CA SER A 154 -13.57 6.98 -25.11
C SER A 154 -13.18 5.50 -24.89
N LYS A 155 -12.06 5.08 -25.48
CA LYS A 155 -11.51 3.72 -25.34
C LYS A 155 -10.81 3.55 -23.99
N ALA A 156 -10.05 4.55 -23.53
CA ALA A 156 -9.47 4.53 -22.19
C ALA A 156 -10.55 4.42 -21.10
N ALA A 157 -11.64 5.18 -21.24
CA ALA A 157 -12.80 5.12 -20.37
C ALA A 157 -13.49 3.75 -20.41
N ALA A 158 -13.62 3.13 -21.59
CA ALA A 158 -14.15 1.76 -21.71
C ALA A 158 -13.28 0.74 -20.96
N PHE A 159 -11.96 0.87 -21.04
CA PHE A 159 -11.03 0.04 -20.26
C PHE A 159 -11.21 0.24 -18.75
N LEU A 160 -11.30 1.48 -18.29
CA LEU A 160 -11.50 1.81 -16.86
C LEU A 160 -12.91 1.45 -16.33
N GLY A 161 -13.83 1.10 -17.22
CA GLY A 161 -15.23 0.83 -16.88
C GLY A 161 -16.04 2.11 -16.63
N LEU A 162 -15.61 3.23 -17.21
CA LEU A 162 -16.24 4.56 -17.09
C LEU A 162 -17.26 4.82 -18.21
N THR A 163 -17.88 3.77 -18.73
CA THR A 163 -18.87 3.86 -19.81
C THR A 163 -20.23 3.39 -19.32
N GLY A 164 -21.32 3.98 -19.83
CA GLY A 164 -22.67 3.60 -19.43
C GLY A 164 -23.03 4.11 -18.02
N LYS A 165 -23.51 3.21 -17.15
CA LYS A 165 -24.00 3.58 -15.80
C LYS A 165 -22.92 4.15 -14.89
N ASP A 166 -21.66 3.84 -15.18
CA ASP A 166 -20.49 4.19 -14.36
C ASP A 166 -19.70 5.39 -14.93
N ALA A 167 -20.25 6.10 -15.92
CA ALA A 167 -19.59 7.23 -16.59
C ALA A 167 -19.35 8.46 -15.70
N GLY A 168 -19.96 8.50 -14.51
CA GLY A 168 -19.77 9.55 -13.51
C GLY A 168 -18.75 9.20 -12.40
N LEU A 169 -18.14 8.02 -12.44
CA LEU A 169 -17.13 7.64 -11.47
C LEU A 169 -15.81 8.38 -11.73
N ASP A 170 -15.08 8.65 -10.65
CA ASP A 170 -13.78 9.32 -10.71
C ASP A 170 -12.77 8.42 -11.46
N PRO A 171 -12.25 8.88 -12.62
CA PRO A 171 -11.30 8.12 -13.40
C PRO A 171 -9.99 7.81 -12.68
N ILE A 172 -9.53 8.71 -11.80
CA ILE A 172 -8.30 8.52 -11.01
C ILE A 172 -8.54 7.40 -10.00
N GLN A 173 -9.68 7.46 -9.29
CA GLN A 173 -10.04 6.42 -8.34
C GLN A 173 -10.14 5.05 -9.01
N ARG A 174 -10.76 4.98 -10.20
CA ARG A 174 -10.85 3.73 -10.97
C ARG A 174 -9.49 3.22 -11.41
N ALA A 175 -8.60 4.08 -11.89
CA ALA A 175 -7.24 3.68 -12.24
C ALA A 175 -6.46 3.12 -11.04
N GLU A 176 -6.57 3.75 -9.87
CA GLU A 176 -5.95 3.28 -8.63
C GLU A 176 -6.53 1.94 -8.16
N GLU A 177 -7.86 1.76 -8.19
CA GLU A 177 -8.51 0.49 -7.85
C GLU A 177 -8.00 -0.67 -8.71
N ILE A 178 -7.81 -0.43 -10.01
CA ILE A 178 -7.26 -1.43 -10.93
C ILE A 178 -5.79 -1.70 -10.62
N ARG A 179 -4.98 -0.66 -10.38
CA ARG A 179 -3.56 -0.81 -9.99
C ARG A 179 -3.40 -1.66 -8.75
N GLU A 180 -4.20 -1.43 -7.72
CA GLU A 180 -4.13 -2.18 -6.47
C GLU A 180 -4.48 -3.67 -6.67
N VAL A 181 -5.50 -3.97 -7.48
CA VAL A 181 -5.84 -5.36 -7.83
C VAL A 181 -4.69 -6.05 -8.57
N VAL A 182 -4.14 -5.39 -9.60
CA VAL A 182 -3.08 -5.96 -10.44
C VAL A 182 -1.78 -6.13 -9.63
N ARG A 183 -1.45 -5.17 -8.76
CA ARG A 183 -0.29 -5.26 -7.86
C ARG A 183 -0.45 -6.41 -6.87
N ALA A 184 -1.62 -6.56 -6.25
CA ALA A 184 -1.89 -7.68 -5.34
C ALA A 184 -1.76 -9.05 -6.04
N ALA A 185 -2.22 -9.16 -7.29
CA ALA A 185 -2.03 -10.35 -8.11
C ALA A 185 -0.54 -10.63 -8.41
N MET A 186 0.22 -9.60 -8.78
CA MET A 186 1.65 -9.71 -9.06
C MET A 186 2.45 -10.06 -7.80
N ASP A 187 2.13 -9.46 -6.66
CA ASP A 187 2.74 -9.76 -5.37
C ASP A 187 2.47 -11.21 -4.95
N TRP A 188 1.25 -11.72 -5.20
CA TRP A 188 0.95 -13.13 -4.98
C TRP A 188 1.84 -14.03 -5.85
N CYS A 189 1.98 -13.72 -7.14
CA CYS A 189 2.86 -14.47 -8.05
C CYS A 189 4.31 -14.46 -7.56
N ASN A 190 4.83 -13.31 -7.13
CA ASN A 190 6.18 -13.18 -6.58
C ASN A 190 6.38 -13.99 -5.29
N VAL A 191 5.44 -13.90 -4.34
CA VAL A 191 5.51 -14.62 -3.06
C VAL A 191 5.40 -16.14 -3.25
N LYS A 192 4.65 -16.58 -4.26
CA LYS A 192 4.48 -18.00 -4.59
C LYS A 192 5.48 -18.52 -5.63
N GLU A 193 6.39 -17.67 -6.10
CA GLU A 193 7.32 -17.98 -7.20
C GLU A 193 6.60 -18.55 -8.43
N ALA A 194 5.39 -18.06 -8.69
CA ALA A 194 4.51 -18.53 -9.76
C ALA A 194 4.61 -17.61 -10.99
N ALA A 195 4.93 -18.20 -12.15
CA ALA A 195 4.96 -17.47 -13.42
C ALA A 195 3.57 -17.06 -13.93
N TYR A 196 2.52 -17.71 -13.44
CA TYR A 196 1.14 -17.48 -13.86
C TYR A 196 0.21 -17.38 -12.66
N LEU A 197 -0.79 -16.52 -12.78
CA LEU A 197 -1.97 -16.52 -11.94
C LEU A 197 -3.03 -17.42 -12.60
N THR A 198 -3.50 -18.42 -11.86
CA THR A 198 -4.57 -19.33 -12.30
C THR A 198 -5.73 -19.26 -11.33
N ARG A 199 -6.94 -19.53 -11.82
CA ARG A 199 -8.17 -19.51 -11.01
C ARG A 199 -8.18 -20.57 -9.90
N GLY A 200 -7.38 -21.62 -10.06
CA GLY A 200 -7.29 -22.79 -9.20
C GLY A 200 -7.03 -24.06 -10.01
N SER A 201 -6.62 -25.14 -9.35
CA SER A 201 -6.36 -26.44 -9.98
C SER A 201 -7.66 -27.02 -10.56
N GLY A 202 -7.87 -26.91 -11.87
CA GLY A 202 -8.96 -27.57 -12.59
C GLY A 202 -10.25 -26.77 -12.84
N GLU A 203 -10.33 -25.49 -12.42
CA GLU A 203 -11.56 -24.68 -12.60
C GLU A 203 -11.64 -23.92 -13.95
N GLY A 204 -10.72 -24.17 -14.88
CA GLY A 204 -10.70 -23.51 -16.19
C GLY A 204 -10.37 -22.00 -16.11
N GLY A 205 -10.00 -21.44 -17.26
CA GLY A 205 -9.56 -20.04 -17.39
C GLY A 205 -8.13 -19.93 -17.94
N THR A 206 -7.91 -18.95 -18.81
CA THR A 206 -6.60 -18.70 -19.41
C THR A 206 -5.64 -18.20 -18.34
N PRO A 207 -4.50 -18.87 -18.12
CA PRO A 207 -3.49 -18.39 -17.18
C PRO A 207 -3.07 -16.95 -17.51
N ILE A 208 -3.01 -16.08 -16.50
CA ILE A 208 -2.53 -14.71 -16.68
C ILE A 208 -1.04 -14.73 -16.34
N HIS A 209 -0.18 -14.47 -17.31
CA HIS A 209 1.27 -14.46 -17.07
C HIS A 209 1.65 -13.26 -16.19
N ILE A 210 2.65 -13.40 -15.32
CA ILE A 210 3.11 -12.28 -14.46
C ILE A 210 3.52 -11.05 -15.28
N ARG A 211 4.06 -11.29 -16.49
CA ARG A 211 4.32 -10.26 -17.50
C ARG A 211 3.07 -9.50 -17.93
N ASP A 212 1.94 -10.17 -18.15
CA ASP A 212 0.68 -9.48 -18.51
C ASP A 212 0.20 -8.57 -17.36
N LEU A 213 0.47 -8.95 -16.10
CA LEU A 213 0.17 -8.11 -14.93
C LEU A 213 1.09 -6.88 -14.88
N ALA A 214 2.38 -7.04 -15.17
CA ALA A 214 3.31 -5.90 -15.28
C ALA A 214 2.90 -4.97 -16.42
N ASP A 215 2.63 -5.52 -17.61
CA ASP A 215 2.14 -4.80 -18.78
C ASP A 215 0.84 -4.04 -18.47
N LEU A 216 -0.08 -4.62 -17.68
CA LEU A 216 -1.30 -3.92 -17.23
C LEU A 216 -0.99 -2.69 -16.38
N LEU A 217 -0.01 -2.75 -15.48
CA LEU A 217 0.39 -1.59 -14.68
C LEU A 217 0.98 -0.48 -15.56
N ASP A 218 1.84 -0.85 -16.51
CA ASP A 218 2.42 0.07 -17.49
C ASP A 218 1.34 0.69 -18.37
N PHE A 219 0.34 -0.11 -18.78
CA PHE A 219 -0.80 0.39 -19.54
C PHE A 219 -1.59 1.44 -18.77
N ILE A 220 -1.92 1.17 -17.50
CA ILE A 220 -2.64 2.14 -16.66
C ILE A 220 -1.80 3.41 -16.47
N GLN A 221 -0.47 3.28 -16.31
CA GLN A 221 0.43 4.42 -16.26
C GLN A 221 0.41 5.23 -17.56
N ALA A 222 0.44 4.57 -18.72
CA ALA A 222 0.34 5.21 -20.02
C ALA A 222 -0.98 5.96 -20.21
N LEU A 223 -2.11 5.38 -19.76
CA LEU A 223 -3.40 6.07 -19.76
C LEU A 223 -3.36 7.34 -18.91
N THR A 224 -2.74 7.28 -17.73
CA THR A 224 -2.63 8.47 -16.85
C THR A 224 -1.75 9.57 -17.41
N TYR A 225 -0.74 9.21 -18.19
CA TYR A 225 0.12 10.19 -18.85
C TYR A 225 -0.52 10.78 -20.11
N ARG A 226 -1.28 9.98 -20.87
CA ARG A 226 -1.82 10.39 -22.17
C ARG A 226 -3.08 11.26 -22.06
N PHE A 227 -3.88 11.09 -21.02
CA PHE A 227 -5.16 11.78 -20.87
C PHE A 227 -5.27 12.61 -19.57
N PRO A 228 -4.29 13.46 -19.23
CA PRO A 228 -4.27 14.19 -17.97
C PRO A 228 -5.50 15.09 -17.82
N GLU A 229 -5.96 15.74 -18.89
CA GLU A 229 -7.12 16.63 -18.88
C GLU A 229 -8.43 15.94 -18.46
N HIS A 230 -8.60 14.67 -18.81
CA HIS A 230 -9.78 13.89 -18.46
C HIS A 230 -9.74 13.35 -17.02
N LEU A 231 -8.54 13.23 -16.46
CA LEU A 231 -8.32 12.82 -15.07
C LEU A 231 -8.43 14.02 -14.12
N GLU A 232 -8.01 15.21 -14.53
CA GLU A 232 -8.04 16.43 -13.72
C GLU A 232 -9.41 17.13 -13.70
N GLN A 233 -10.17 17.10 -14.81
CA GLN A 233 -11.46 17.82 -14.93
C GLN A 233 -12.57 17.32 -13.97
N GLN A 234 -12.44 16.12 -13.37
CA GLN A 234 -13.42 15.63 -12.38
C GLN A 234 -13.01 15.89 -10.91
N ALA A 235 -11.74 16.16 -10.61
CA ALA A 235 -11.29 16.52 -9.27
C ALA A 235 -11.77 17.94 -8.84
N GLY A 236 -12.08 18.79 -9.81
CA GLY A 236 -12.50 20.19 -9.60
C GLY A 236 -14.01 20.45 -9.56
N ARG A 237 -14.88 19.44 -9.74
CA ARG A 237 -16.34 19.66 -9.59
C ARG A 237 -16.72 19.60 -8.12
N PRO A 238 -17.19 20.70 -7.50
CA PRO A 238 -17.69 20.63 -6.14
C PRO A 238 -18.85 19.64 -6.11
N LYS A 239 -18.79 18.65 -5.22
CA LYS A 239 -19.94 17.81 -4.89
C LYS A 239 -21.10 18.76 -4.58
N LYS A 240 -22.09 18.85 -5.46
CA LYS A 240 -23.35 19.53 -5.16
C LYS A 240 -23.85 18.91 -3.87
N ARG A 241 -23.78 19.67 -2.78
CA ARG A 241 -24.52 19.37 -1.56
C ARG A 241 -25.98 19.30 -2.01
N LEU A 242 -26.55 18.11 -1.90
CA LEU A 242 -27.98 17.93 -1.98
C LEU A 242 -28.55 18.65 -0.75
N SER A 243 -28.90 19.92 -0.92
CA SER A 243 -29.69 20.68 0.04
C SER A 243 -31.15 20.45 -0.29
N ASP A 244 -31.83 19.78 0.65
CA ASP A 244 -33.22 19.89 1.04
C ASP A 244 -34.27 20.18 -0.05
N ALA A 245 -35.06 19.15 -0.35
CA ALA A 245 -36.48 19.25 -0.69
C ALA A 245 -37.22 18.08 -0.02
#